data_AF-A0A7V9CP57-F1
#
_entry.id   AF-A0A7V9CP57-F1
#
_cell.length_a   1.000
_cell.length_b   1.000
_cell.length_c   1.000
_cell.angle_alpha   90.00
_cell.angle_beta   90.00
_cell.angle_gamma   90.00
#
_symmetry.space_group_name_H-M   'P 1'
#
loop_
_entity.id
_entity.type
_entity.pdbx_description
1 polymer ?
#
loop_
_entity_poly.entity_id
_entity_poly.type
_entity_poly.pdbx_seq_one_letter_code
_entity_poly.pdbx_strand_id
1 'polypeptide(L)'
;ARRHAAARRGRRPAGRERFFAGGDSTVRGFAQDRLGEMATLDRNGLPTGGNALLVFNGEVRVAVWRGLAAAAFMDAGNVFLRVSNLDVGAVRGAAGFGVRYASPIGPIRVDLGFKLDRQRFANGTREGRTALHITVGQAF
;
A
#
# COMPACT_ATOMS: atom_id res chain seq x y z
N ALA A 1 13.42 51.82 -12.42
CA ALA A 1 13.94 50.51 -11.97
C ALA A 1 12.81 49.47 -12.03
N ARG A 2 12.93 48.47 -12.92
CA ARG A 2 11.87 47.50 -13.22
C ARG A 2 11.84 46.39 -12.16
N ARG A 3 10.64 46.10 -11.66
CA ARG A 3 10.33 45.05 -10.68
C ARG A 3 10.40 43.67 -11.35
N HIS A 4 11.16 42.75 -10.75
CA HIS A 4 10.98 41.31 -11.00
C HIS A 4 10.53 40.65 -9.69
N ALA A 5 9.22 40.66 -9.47
CA ALA A 5 8.59 39.73 -8.55
C ALA A 5 8.56 38.37 -9.25
N ALA A 6 9.46 37.47 -8.87
CA ALA A 6 9.40 36.07 -9.27
C ALA A 6 8.10 35.49 -8.70
N ALA A 7 7.10 35.33 -9.57
CA ALA A 7 5.89 34.60 -9.25
C ALA A 7 6.29 33.19 -8.81
N ARG A 8 6.18 32.93 -7.50
CA ARG A 8 6.09 31.56 -6.97
C ARG A 8 5.05 30.85 -7.82
N ARG A 9 5.48 29.90 -8.65
CA ARG A 9 4.58 28.90 -9.22
C ARG A 9 3.99 28.13 -8.05
N GLY A 10 2.90 28.65 -7.51
CA GLY A 10 1.96 27.87 -6.72
C GLY A 10 1.59 26.69 -7.60
N ARG A 11 2.10 25.52 -7.24
CA ARG A 11 1.66 24.25 -7.79
C ARG A 11 0.19 24.10 -7.40
N ARG A 12 -0.70 24.62 -8.25
CA ARG A 12 -2.14 24.48 -8.09
C ARG A 12 -2.48 22.98 -8.05
N PRO A 13 -3.44 22.58 -7.20
CA PRO A 13 -3.82 21.19 -7.02
C PRO A 13 -4.53 20.72 -8.29
N ALA A 14 -3.95 19.76 -9.01
CA ALA A 14 -4.60 19.17 -10.17
C ALA A 14 -5.56 18.08 -9.67
N GLY A 15 -6.86 18.35 -9.75
CA GLY A 15 -7.94 17.40 -9.51
C GLY A 15 -7.90 16.23 -10.50
N ARG A 16 -7.10 15.23 -10.16
CA ARG A 16 -7.14 13.88 -10.70
C ARG A 16 -7.04 12.93 -9.51
N GLU A 17 -7.98 12.01 -9.39
CA GLU A 17 -7.91 10.91 -8.43
C GLU A 17 -6.61 10.15 -8.70
N ARG A 18 -5.72 10.16 -7.71
CA ARG A 18 -4.45 9.43 -7.77
C ARG A 18 -4.66 8.07 -7.14
N PHE A 19 -3.97 7.07 -7.67
CA PHE A 19 -3.91 5.76 -7.05
C PHE A 19 -2.90 5.74 -5.92
N PHE A 20 -3.24 4.94 -4.91
CA PHE A 20 -2.45 4.64 -3.73
C PHE A 20 -2.55 3.13 -3.47
N ALA A 21 -1.54 2.56 -2.83
CA ALA A 21 -1.52 1.14 -2.48
C ALA A 21 -0.67 0.90 -1.23
N GLY A 22 -0.82 -0.30 -0.66
CA GLY A 22 -0.37 -0.62 0.68
C GLY A 22 -1.50 -0.42 1.69
N GLY A 23 -1.61 -1.34 2.65
CA GLY A 23 -2.78 -1.41 3.52
C GLY A 23 -3.43 -2.79 3.48
N ASP A 24 -4.56 -2.91 4.17
CA ASP A 24 -5.27 -4.17 4.38
C ASP A 24 -6.08 -4.64 3.15
N SER A 25 -6.43 -3.73 2.26
CA SER A 25 -7.20 -4.00 1.03
C SER A 25 -6.36 -4.13 -0.24
N THR A 26 -5.07 -3.82 -0.19
CA THR A 26 -4.17 -3.90 -1.36
C THR A 26 -2.95 -4.77 -1.08
N VAL A 27 -1.89 -4.27 -0.44
CA VAL A 27 -0.67 -5.08 -0.18
C VAL A 27 -0.34 -5.03 1.31
N ARG A 28 -0.70 -6.11 2.02
CA ARG A 28 -0.79 -6.17 3.49
C ARG A 28 0.54 -6.09 4.23
N GLY A 29 1.67 -6.25 3.54
CA GLY A 29 3.01 -6.02 4.12
C GLY A 29 3.41 -4.53 4.22
N PHE A 30 2.63 -3.64 3.59
CA PHE A 30 2.88 -2.21 3.57
C PHE A 30 1.90 -1.48 4.49
N ALA A 31 2.36 -0.37 5.06
CA ALA A 31 1.47 0.57 5.76
C ALA A 31 0.52 1.21 4.73
N GLN A 32 -0.60 1.73 5.22
CA GLN A 32 -1.61 2.37 4.37
C GLN A 32 -0.96 3.36 3.39
N ASP A 33 -1.23 3.16 2.11
CA ASP A 33 -0.78 3.98 0.99
C ASP A 33 0.74 4.07 0.79
N ARG A 34 1.57 3.29 1.50
CA ARG A 34 3.04 3.37 1.43
C ARG A 34 3.71 2.37 0.48
N LEU A 35 2.96 1.75 -0.41
CA LEU A 35 3.52 0.99 -1.53
C LEU A 35 3.73 1.93 -2.72
N GLY A 36 4.95 1.96 -3.24
CA GLY A 36 5.30 2.80 -4.38
C GLY A 36 6.80 2.84 -4.64
N GLU A 37 7.15 3.59 -5.68
CA GLU A 37 8.51 3.93 -6.07
C GLU A 37 8.93 5.29 -5.49
N MET A 38 10.22 5.62 -5.61
CA MET A 38 10.73 6.95 -5.26
C MET A 38 10.03 8.09 -6.02
N ALA A 39 9.44 7.80 -7.18
CA ALA A 39 8.68 8.76 -7.97
C ALA A 39 7.24 8.98 -7.47
N THR A 40 6.69 8.03 -6.69
CA THR A 40 5.32 8.07 -6.15
C THR A 40 5.30 8.22 -4.62
N LEU A 41 6.46 8.24 -3.98
CA LEU A 41 6.69 8.56 -2.57
C LEU A 41 7.53 9.83 -2.42
N ASP A 42 7.35 10.56 -1.32
CA ASP A 42 8.24 11.65 -0.95
C ASP A 42 9.56 11.12 -0.34
N ARG A 43 10.46 12.04 0.03
CA ARG A 43 11.76 11.67 0.60
C ARG A 43 11.69 10.85 1.89
N ASN A 44 10.55 10.87 2.58
CA ASN A 44 10.30 10.18 3.85
C ASN A 44 9.45 8.91 3.67
N GLY A 45 9.06 8.57 2.43
CA GLY A 45 8.17 7.44 2.15
C GLY A 45 6.69 7.76 2.35
N LEU A 46 6.31 9.04 2.44
CA LEU A 46 4.91 9.44 2.42
C LEU A 46 4.37 9.41 1.00
N PRO A 47 3.14 8.95 0.78
CA PRO A 47 2.60 8.83 -0.56
C PRO A 47 2.36 10.18 -1.22
N THR A 48 2.78 10.27 -2.47
CA THR A 48 2.33 11.31 -3.41
C THR A 48 1.38 10.76 -4.47
N GLY A 49 1.25 9.43 -4.58
CA GLY A 49 0.34 8.71 -5.45
C GLY A 49 0.80 8.62 -6.91
N GLY A 50 -0.02 7.99 -7.75
CA GLY A 50 0.27 7.78 -9.17
C GLY A 50 -0.99 7.81 -10.05
N ASN A 51 -0.83 7.63 -11.36
CA ASN A 51 -1.95 7.49 -12.30
C ASN A 51 -2.00 6.10 -12.96
N ALA A 52 -1.24 5.14 -12.44
CA ALA A 52 -1.38 3.73 -12.77
C ALA A 52 -1.10 2.89 -11.54
N LEU A 53 -1.82 1.78 -11.42
CA LEU A 53 -1.81 0.87 -10.28
C LEU A 53 -1.80 -0.56 -10.80
N LEU A 54 -0.95 -1.40 -10.22
CA LEU A 54 -0.99 -2.84 -10.40
C LEU A 54 -1.10 -3.48 -9.01
N VAL A 55 -2.08 -4.36 -8.81
CA VAL A 55 -2.26 -5.11 -7.56
C VAL A 55 -2.67 -6.54 -7.90
N PHE A 56 -2.07 -7.49 -7.19
CA PHE A 56 -2.39 -8.90 -7.23
C PHE A 56 -2.41 -9.46 -5.81
N ASN A 57 -3.45 -10.24 -5.50
CA ASN A 57 -3.65 -10.83 -4.17
C ASN A 57 -4.01 -12.30 -4.28
N GLY A 58 -3.25 -13.15 -3.59
CA GLY A 58 -3.56 -14.55 -3.37
C GLY A 58 -3.76 -14.81 -1.88
N GLU A 59 -4.83 -15.50 -1.52
CA GLU A 59 -5.10 -15.89 -0.13
C GLU A 59 -5.67 -17.31 -0.07
N VAL A 60 -5.11 -18.12 0.82
CA VAL A 60 -5.65 -19.43 1.20
C VAL A 60 -6.19 -19.32 2.61
N ARG A 61 -7.41 -19.84 2.81
CA ARG A 61 -8.12 -19.80 4.10
C ARG A 61 -8.48 -21.22 4.53
N VAL A 62 -8.31 -21.51 5.81
CA VAL A 62 -8.70 -22.79 6.43
C VAL A 62 -9.55 -22.50 7.65
N ALA A 63 -10.74 -23.10 7.71
CA ALA A 63 -11.58 -23.04 8.90
C ALA A 63 -10.90 -23.81 10.04
N VAL A 64 -10.74 -23.16 11.19
CA VAL A 64 -10.07 -23.76 12.36
C VAL A 64 -11.12 -24.20 13.37
N TRP A 65 -12.03 -23.29 13.74
CA TRP A 65 -13.03 -23.58 14.76
C TRP A 65 -14.16 -22.54 14.75
N ARG A 66 -15.43 -22.97 14.69
CA ARG A 66 -16.64 -22.14 14.91
C ARG A 66 -16.50 -20.65 14.55
N GLY A 67 -16.48 -20.35 13.24
CA GLY A 67 -16.38 -18.97 12.75
C GLY A 67 -14.96 -18.38 12.74
N LEU A 68 -13.97 -19.06 13.32
CA LEU A 68 -12.55 -18.76 13.22
C LEU A 68 -11.92 -19.46 12.01
N ALA A 69 -11.18 -18.71 11.21
CA ALA A 69 -10.35 -19.23 10.13
C ALA A 69 -8.94 -18.64 10.20
N ALA A 70 -7.95 -19.45 9.84
CA ALA A 70 -6.59 -19.00 9.59
C ALA A 70 -6.44 -18.69 8.10
N ALA A 71 -5.60 -17.72 7.78
CA ALA A 71 -5.28 -17.32 6.42
C ALA A 71 -3.76 -17.24 6.23
N ALA A 72 -3.30 -17.63 5.04
CA ALA A 72 -1.98 -17.32 4.52
C ALA A 72 -2.14 -16.58 3.20
N PHE A 73 -1.32 -15.56 2.96
CA PHE A 73 -1.45 -14.74 1.77
C PHE A 73 -0.11 -14.36 1.14
N MET A 74 -0.19 -14.06 -0.16
CA MET A 74 0.83 -13.39 -0.94
C MET A 74 0.19 -12.23 -1.71
N ASP A 75 0.74 -11.05 -1.55
CA ASP A 75 0.30 -9.83 -2.22
C ASP A 75 1.45 -9.28 -3.05
N ALA A 76 1.14 -8.69 -4.19
CA ALA A 76 2.11 -8.01 -5.02
C ALA A 76 1.47 -6.75 -5.62
N GLY A 77 2.23 -5.69 -5.77
CA GLY A 77 1.74 -4.51 -6.46
C GLY A 77 2.73 -3.37 -6.52
N ASN A 78 2.34 -2.31 -7.22
CA ASN A 78 3.06 -1.04 -7.23
C ASN A 78 2.19 0.11 -7.76
N VAL A 79 2.58 1.34 -7.46
CA VAL A 79 1.96 2.59 -7.93
C VAL A 79 2.94 3.36 -8.81
N PHE A 80 2.52 3.70 -10.03
CA PHE A 80 3.33 4.36 -11.05
C PHE A 80 2.80 5.75 -11.39
N LEU A 81 3.68 6.67 -11.78
CA LEU A 81 3.29 8.03 -12.14
C LEU A 81 2.30 8.08 -13.33
N ARG A 82 2.46 7.19 -14.30
CA ARG A 82 1.64 7.07 -15.53
C ARG A 82 1.62 5.62 -16.01
N VAL A 83 0.66 5.26 -16.85
CA VAL A 83 0.58 3.93 -17.48
C VAL A 83 1.84 3.61 -18.30
N SER A 84 2.42 4.60 -18.97
CA SER A 84 3.67 4.44 -19.73
C SER A 84 4.91 4.15 -18.87
N ASN A 85 4.79 4.28 -17.54
CA ASN A 85 5.86 3.95 -16.59
C ASN A 85 5.66 2.58 -15.94
N LEU A 86 4.61 1.83 -16.31
CA LEU A 86 4.35 0.51 -15.75
C LEU A 86 5.51 -0.42 -16.09
N ASP A 87 6.13 -0.96 -15.04
CA ASP A 87 7.20 -1.94 -15.12
C ASP A 87 6.90 -3.11 -14.17
N VAL A 88 6.78 -4.31 -14.73
CA VAL A 88 6.54 -5.53 -13.96
C VAL A 88 7.72 -5.85 -13.04
N GLY A 89 8.95 -5.47 -13.43
CA GLY A 89 10.15 -5.62 -12.61
C GLY A 89 10.16 -4.72 -11.36
N ALA A 90 9.37 -3.65 -11.36
CA ALA A 90 9.21 -2.76 -10.21
C ALA A 90 8.09 -3.20 -9.26
N VAL A 91 7.40 -4.30 -9.55
CA VAL A 91 6.35 -4.85 -8.66
C VAL A 91 6.98 -5.36 -7.38
N ARG A 92 6.38 -4.99 -6.25
CA ARG A 92 6.90 -5.29 -4.92
C ARG A 92 5.97 -6.25 -4.20
N GLY A 93 6.56 -7.14 -3.41
CA GLY A 93 5.87 -8.29 -2.85
C GLY A 93 5.74 -8.23 -1.34
N ALA A 94 4.65 -8.81 -0.84
CA ALA A 94 4.46 -9.12 0.57
C ALA A 94 3.89 -10.53 0.74
N ALA A 95 4.24 -11.19 1.84
CA ALA A 95 3.60 -12.43 2.26
C ALA A 95 3.25 -12.33 3.73
N GLY A 96 2.29 -13.12 4.20
CA GLY A 96 1.91 -13.07 5.59
C GLY A 96 0.81 -14.03 5.97
N PHE A 97 0.35 -13.86 7.20
CA PHE A 97 -0.67 -14.69 7.81
C PHE A 97 -1.73 -13.82 8.46
N GLY A 98 -2.92 -14.38 8.59
CA GLY A 98 -4.03 -13.69 9.21
C GLY A 98 -4.98 -14.61 9.93
N VAL A 99 -5.83 -13.98 10.74
CA VAL A 99 -6.95 -14.60 11.42
C VAL A 99 -8.22 -13.90 10.95
N ARG A 100 -9.28 -14.69 10.73
CA ARG A 100 -10.62 -14.24 10.40
C ARG A 100 -11.57 -14.76 11.46
N TYR A 101 -12.42 -13.89 12.00
CA TYR A 101 -13.43 -14.29 12.97
C TYR A 101 -14.79 -13.72 12.58
N ALA A 102 -15.77 -14.61 12.39
CA ALA A 102 -17.16 -14.24 12.19
C ALA A 102 -17.81 -13.97 13.56
N SER A 103 -17.75 -12.71 14.00
CA SER A 103 -18.38 -12.29 15.26
C SER A 103 -19.86 -11.90 15.06
N PRO A 104 -20.68 -11.83 16.12
CA PRO A 104 -22.07 -11.38 16.03
C PRO A 104 -22.25 -9.95 15.48
N ILE A 105 -21.23 -9.10 15.61
CA ILE A 105 -21.25 -7.70 15.16
C ILE A 105 -20.62 -7.51 13.77
N GLY A 106 -20.21 -8.59 13.11
CA GLY A 106 -19.58 -8.59 11.79
C GLY A 106 -18.23 -9.32 11.74
N PRO A 107 -17.63 -9.44 10.55
CA PRO A 107 -16.34 -10.09 10.39
C PRO A 107 -15.22 -9.24 11.01
N ILE A 108 -14.28 -9.91 11.67
CA ILE A 108 -13.04 -9.33 12.19
C ILE A 108 -11.87 -9.96 11.44
N ARG A 109 -10.93 -9.12 11.01
CA ARG A 109 -9.74 -9.49 10.28
C ARG A 109 -8.51 -8.98 11.01
N VAL A 110 -7.54 -9.86 11.22
CA VAL A 110 -6.20 -9.48 11.71
C VAL A 110 -5.19 -10.03 10.72
N ASP A 111 -4.33 -9.19 10.17
CA ASP A 111 -3.33 -9.56 9.17
C ASP A 111 -1.94 -9.05 9.58
N LEU A 112 -0.96 -9.95 9.60
CA LEU A 112 0.44 -9.61 9.76
C LEU A 112 1.18 -9.89 8.45
N GLY A 113 1.53 -8.83 7.74
CA GLY A 113 2.27 -8.90 6.48
C GLY A 113 3.76 -8.61 6.66
N PHE A 114 4.58 -9.24 5.82
CA PHE A 114 6.03 -9.09 5.73
C PHE A 114 6.40 -8.65 4.31
N LYS A 115 7.17 -7.57 4.18
CA LYS A 115 7.71 -7.14 2.87
C LYS A 115 8.80 -8.11 2.41
N LEU A 116 8.67 -8.62 1.19
CA LEU A 116 9.65 -9.51 0.57
C LEU A 116 10.87 -8.71 0.08
N ASP A 117 10.63 -7.49 -0.41
CA ASP A 117 11.64 -6.54 -0.87
C ASP A 117 11.49 -5.21 -0.10
N ARG A 118 12.50 -4.85 0.72
CA ARG A 118 12.51 -3.59 1.46
C ARG A 118 13.38 -2.57 0.75
N GLN A 119 12.86 -1.39 0.49
CA GLN A 119 13.65 -0.27 -0.03
C GLN A 119 14.14 0.67 1.06
N ARG A 120 15.08 1.54 0.69
CA ARG A 120 15.45 2.73 1.45
C ARG A 120 14.78 3.93 0.79
N PHE A 121 14.22 4.82 1.61
CA PHE A 121 13.73 6.10 1.13
C PHE A 121 14.90 7.04 0.83
N ALA A 122 14.61 8.13 0.11
CA ALA A 122 15.64 9.12 -0.24
C ALA A 122 16.32 9.77 0.97
N ASN A 123 15.69 9.76 2.14
CA ASN A 123 16.30 10.21 3.41
C ASN A 123 17.24 9.17 4.06
N GLY A 124 17.48 8.01 3.43
CA GLY A 124 18.36 6.94 3.92
C GLY A 124 17.70 5.95 4.87
N THR A 125 16.49 6.24 5.35
CA THR A 125 15.72 5.36 6.24
C THR A 125 15.25 4.14 5.48
N ARG A 126 15.39 2.96 6.10
CA ARG A 126 14.90 1.70 5.53
C ARG A 126 13.47 1.47 5.93
N GLU A 127 12.64 0.99 5.00
CA GLU A 127 11.26 0.59 5.28
C GLU A 127 11.18 -0.41 6.43
N GLY A 128 10.11 -0.35 7.23
CA GLY A 128 9.80 -1.38 8.23
C GLY A 128 9.59 -2.76 7.58
N ARG A 129 9.94 -3.83 8.28
CA ARG A 129 9.84 -5.21 7.76
C ARG A 129 8.40 -5.70 7.66
N THR A 130 7.55 -5.25 8.57
CA THR A 130 6.19 -5.77 8.76
C THR A 130 5.14 -4.66 8.78
N ALA A 131 3.88 -5.04 8.61
CA ALA A 131 2.71 -4.24 8.89
C ALA A 131 1.62 -5.11 9.53
N LEU A 132 0.95 -4.59 10.55
CA LEU A 132 -0.20 -5.21 11.20
C LEU A 132 -1.45 -4.43 10.80
N HIS A 133 -2.47 -5.14 10.37
CA HIS A 133 -3.77 -4.57 10.03
C HIS A 133 -4.86 -5.24 10.83
N ILE A 134 -5.82 -4.43 11.30
CA ILE A 134 -7.01 -4.90 12.01
C ILE A 134 -8.21 -4.25 11.34
N THR A 135 -9.13 -5.06 10.82
CA THR A 135 -10.36 -4.62 10.17
C THR A 135 -11.55 -5.18 10.96
N VAL A 136 -12.56 -4.35 11.19
CA VAL A 136 -13.82 -4.76 11.82
C VAL A 136 -14.95 -4.34 10.90
N GLY A 137 -15.84 -5.28 10.57
CA GLY A 137 -16.90 -5.08 9.60
C GLY A 137 -16.45 -5.39 8.18
N GLN A 138 -17.30 -5.05 7.20
CA GLN A 138 -16.98 -5.23 5.78
C GLN A 138 -16.09 -4.07 5.32
N ALA A 139 -14.89 -4.38 4.83
CA ALA A 139 -14.09 -3.45 4.05
C ALA A 139 -14.42 -3.67 2.57
N PHE A 140 -14.86 -2.60 1.90
CA PHE A 140 -15.17 -2.54 0.47
C PHE A 140 -13.94 -2.13 -0.36
#